data_AF-A0A369NX98-F1
#
_entry.id   AF-A0A369NX98-F1
#
_cell.length_a   1.000
_cell.length_b   1.000
_cell.length_c   1.000
_cell.angle_alpha   90.00
_cell.angle_beta   90.00
_cell.angle_gamma   90.00
#
_symmetry.space_group_name_H-M   'P 1'
#
loop_
_entity.id
_entity.type
_entity.pdbx_description
1 polymer ?
#
loop_
_entity_poly.entity_id
_entity_poly.type
_entity_poly.pdbx_seq_one_letter_code
_entity_poly.pdbx_strand_id
1 'polypeptide(L)'
;MLGNIVSALISGGVSLIAALFSFLPEIDMASLPLVPPKEVSDVLGFFNWFVPVADLLTIFALWVAAVLAINILLPLLRLVGSVKGD
;
A
#
# COMPACT_ATOMS: atom_id res chain seq x y z
N MET A 1 0.76 14.45 20.75
CA MET A 1 1.39 14.18 19.43
C MET A 1 1.23 12.73 19.01
N LEU A 2 1.55 11.75 19.88
CA LEU A 2 1.33 10.31 19.63
C LEU A 2 -0.12 9.96 19.23
N GLY A 3 -1.14 10.51 19.90
CA GLY A 3 -2.54 10.24 19.57
C GLY A 3 -2.94 10.65 18.13
N ASN A 4 -2.48 11.82 17.68
CA ASN A 4 -2.76 12.29 16.31
C ASN A 4 -2.03 11.46 15.26
N ILE A 5 -0.83 10.93 15.58
CA ILE A 5 -0.07 10.03 14.71
C ILE A 5 -0.82 8.70 14.59
N VAL A 6 -1.27 8.14 15.71
CA VAL A 6 -2.03 6.88 15.70
C VAL A 6 -3.34 7.03 14.93
N SER A 7 -4.08 8.14 15.11
CA SER A 7 -5.28 8.39 14.32
C SER A 7 -5.01 8.58 12.82
N ALA A 8 -3.94 9.28 12.44
CA ALA A 8 -3.55 9.44 11.04
C ALA A 8 -3.04 8.13 10.41
N LEU A 9 -2.38 7.28 11.20
CA LEU A 9 -1.93 5.96 10.79
C LEU A 9 -3.13 5.03 10.55
N ILE A 10 -4.11 5.05 11.45
CA ILE A 10 -5.33 4.25 11.32
C ILE A 10 -6.19 4.75 10.15
N SER A 11 -6.45 6.05 10.06
CA SER A 11 -7.29 6.59 8.96
C SER A 11 -6.59 6.45 7.60
N GLY A 12 -5.30 6.78 7.52
CA GLY A 12 -4.50 6.61 6.32
C GLY A 12 -4.37 5.14 5.91
N GLY A 13 -4.17 4.24 6.88
CA GLY A 13 -4.11 2.80 6.65
C GLY A 13 -5.43 2.24 6.14
N VAL A 14 -6.58 2.66 6.69
CA VAL A 14 -7.90 2.23 6.22
C VAL A 14 -8.19 2.72 4.79
N SER A 15 -7.91 3.99 4.49
CA SER A 15 -8.06 4.53 3.13
C SER A 15 -7.12 3.87 2.13
N LEU A 16 -5.89 3.55 2.57
CA LEU A 16 -4.94 2.81 1.76
C LEU A 16 -5.46 1.41 1.46
N ILE A 17 -5.88 0.65 2.48
CA ILE A 17 -6.47 -0.67 2.30
C ILE A 17 -7.65 -0.63 1.33
N ALA A 18 -8.56 0.34 1.46
CA ALA A 18 -9.69 0.51 0.55
C ALA A 18 -9.25 0.77 -0.90
N ALA A 19 -8.25 1.63 -1.12
CA ALA A 19 -7.68 1.87 -2.44
C ALA A 19 -6.98 0.61 -2.98
N LEU A 20 -6.27 -0.13 -2.13
CA LEU A 20 -5.61 -1.37 -2.50
C LEU A 20 -6.63 -2.45 -2.92
N PHE A 21 -7.78 -2.54 -2.24
CA PHE A 21 -8.88 -3.42 -2.64
C PHE A 21 -9.50 -3.02 -4.00
N SER A 22 -9.48 -1.74 -4.38
CA SER A 22 -9.99 -1.31 -5.69
C SER A 22 -9.06 -1.66 -6.86
N PHE A 23 -7.79 -2.02 -6.59
CA PHE A 23 -6.84 -2.47 -7.60
C PHE A 23 -6.86 -3.98 -7.82
N LEU A 24 -7.67 -4.73 -7.06
CA LEU A 24 -7.84 -6.16 -7.30
C LEU A 24 -8.49 -6.37 -8.67
N PRO A 25 -7.88 -7.19 -9.54
CA PRO A 25 -8.47 -7.47 -10.85
C PRO A 25 -9.77 -8.27 -10.68
N GLU A 26 -10.87 -7.74 -11.20
CA GLU A 26 -12.07 -8.53 -11.47
C GLU A 26 -11.77 -9.46 -12.66
N ILE A 27 -11.36 -10.69 -12.35
CA ILE A 27 -11.11 -11.69 -13.39
C ILE A 27 -12.47 -12.21 -13.87
N ASP A 28 -12.94 -11.70 -15.01
CA ASP A 28 -14.08 -12.28 -15.70
C ASP A 28 -13.63 -13.53 -16.47
N MET A 29 -13.73 -14.70 -15.82
CA MET A 29 -13.41 -15.98 -16.45
C MET A 29 -14.33 -16.33 -17.62
N ALA A 30 -15.47 -15.64 -17.78
CA ALA A 30 -16.37 -15.82 -18.93
C ALA A 30 -15.87 -15.09 -20.20
N SER A 31 -14.91 -14.19 -20.07
CA SER A 31 -14.29 -13.48 -21.21
C SER A 31 -13.21 -14.29 -21.95
N LEU A 32 -12.83 -15.46 -21.42
CA LEU A 32 -11.82 -16.31 -22.03
C LEU A 32 -12.41 -17.12 -23.21
N PRO A 33 -11.90 -16.95 -24.44
CA PRO A 33 -12.44 -17.62 -25.63
C PRO A 33 -12.29 -19.14 -25.63
N LEU A 34 -11.46 -19.69 -24.74
CA LEU A 34 -11.29 -21.12 -24.49
C LEU A 34 -11.25 -21.33 -22.98
N VAL A 35 -12.16 -22.16 -22.44
CA VAL A 35 -12.13 -22.56 -21.02
C VAL A 35 -10.85 -23.37 -20.80
N PRO A 36 -9.87 -22.86 -20.03
CA PRO A 36 -8.64 -23.60 -19.80
C PRO A 36 -8.91 -24.85 -18.96
N PRO A 37 -8.13 -25.94 -19.13
CA PRO A 37 -8.14 -27.06 -18.21
C PRO A 37 -7.93 -26.60 -16.78
N LYS A 38 -8.56 -27.29 -15.82
CA LYS A 38 -8.65 -26.86 -14.42
C LYS A 38 -7.29 -26.59 -13.77
N GLU A 39 -6.29 -27.39 -14.13
CA GLU A 39 -4.92 -27.25 -13.62
C GLU A 39 -4.27 -25.95 -14.10
N VAL A 40 -4.60 -25.51 -15.31
CA VAL A 40 -4.09 -24.26 -15.90
C VAL A 40 -4.86 -23.07 -15.35
N SER A 41 -6.17 -23.18 -15.12
CA SER A 41 -6.96 -22.10 -14.51
C SER A 41 -6.53 -21.81 -13.08
N ASP A 42 -6.23 -22.85 -12.30
CA ASP A 42 -5.83 -22.70 -10.89
C ASP A 42 -4.46 -22.00 -10.78
N VAL A 43 -3.52 -22.36 -11.65
CA VAL A 43 -2.19 -21.72 -11.72
C VAL A 43 -2.28 -20.29 -12.22
N LEU A 44 -3.06 -20.03 -13.26
CA LEU A 44 -3.28 -18.67 -13.77
C LEU A 44 -3.98 -17.79 -12.75
N GLY A 45 -4.98 -18.31 -12.04
CA GLY A 45 -5.65 -17.59 -10.95
C GLY A 45 -4.68 -17.23 -9.81
N PHE A 46 -3.77 -18.13 -9.45
CA PHE A 46 -2.74 -17.87 -8.46
C PHE A 46 -1.75 -16.78 -8.90
N PHE A 47 -1.21 -16.85 -10.12
CA PHE A 47 -0.28 -15.84 -10.64
C PHE A 47 -0.95 -14.47 -10.85
N ASN A 48 -2.24 -14.46 -11.19
CA ASN A 48 -2.98 -13.22 -11.38
C ASN A 48 -3.25 -12.50 -10.06
N TRP A 49 -3.24 -13.22 -8.92
CA TRP A 49 -3.32 -12.63 -7.59
C TRP A 49 -1.95 -12.21 -7.04
N PHE A 50 -0.88 -12.89 -7.46
CA PHE A 50 0.49 -12.63 -6.98
C PHE A 50 1.00 -11.24 -7.35
N VAL A 51 0.82 -10.81 -8.61
CA VAL A 51 1.30 -9.51 -9.10
C VAL A 51 0.62 -8.34 -8.37
N PRO A 52 -0.74 -8.28 -8.29
CA PRO A 52 -1.41 -7.25 -7.51
C PRO A 52 -0.94 -7.25 -6.06
N VAL A 53 -0.91 -8.40 -5.37
CA VAL A 53 -0.51 -8.45 -3.95
C VAL A 53 0.91 -7.93 -3.71
N ALA A 54 1.86 -8.26 -4.58
CA ALA A 54 3.22 -7.76 -4.47
C ALA A 54 3.28 -6.22 -4.61
N ASP A 55 2.50 -5.66 -5.55
CA ASP A 55 2.36 -4.22 -5.70
C ASP A 55 1.66 -3.58 -4.48
N LEU A 56 0.63 -4.23 -3.93
CA LEU A 56 -0.08 -3.74 -2.74
C LEU A 56 0.84 -3.67 -1.52
N LEU A 57 1.68 -4.70 -1.31
CA LEU A 57 2.66 -4.74 -0.24
C LEU A 57 3.75 -3.67 -0.43
N THR A 58 4.17 -3.42 -1.67
CA THR A 58 5.15 -2.37 -2.00
C THR A 58 4.60 -0.98 -1.70
N ILE A 59 3.36 -0.71 -2.11
CA ILE A 59 2.67 0.55 -1.82
C ILE A 59 2.53 0.75 -0.30
N PHE A 60 2.14 -0.30 0.43
CA PHE A 60 2.04 -0.26 1.88
C PHE A 60 3.40 0.03 2.55
N ALA A 61 4.46 -0.65 2.12
CA ALA A 61 5.81 -0.43 2.64
C ALA A 61 6.30 1.00 2.40
N LEU A 62 6.06 1.55 1.19
CA LEU A 62 6.38 2.94 0.86
C LEU A 62 5.60 3.94 1.72
N TRP A 63 4.32 3.68 1.96
CA TRP A 63 3.49 4.52 2.83
C TRP A 63 4.02 4.53 4.28
N VAL A 64 4.33 3.36 4.85
CA VAL A 64 4.92 3.27 6.21
C VAL A 64 6.26 4.01 6.26
N ALA A 65 7.12 3.83 5.26
CA ALA A 65 8.40 4.51 5.17
C ALA A 65 8.25 6.03 5.10
N ALA A 66 7.28 6.54 4.33
CA ALA A 66 6.99 7.97 4.23
C ALA A 66 6.51 8.56 5.57
N VAL A 67 5.61 7.86 6.28
CA VAL A 67 5.14 8.28 7.61
C VAL A 67 6.32 8.37 8.60
N LEU A 68 7.19 7.36 8.63
CA LEU A 68 8.38 7.36 9.48
C LEU A 68 9.35 8.48 9.11
N ALA A 69 9.63 8.67 7.81
CA ALA A 69 10.52 9.70 7.31
C ALA A 69 10.05 11.10 7.74
N ILE A 70 8.77 11.42 7.56
CA ILE A 70 8.17 12.69 7.98
C ILE A 70 8.28 12.86 9.50
N ASN A 71 8.06 11.79 10.27
CA ASN A 71 8.13 11.84 11.73
C ASN A 71 9.55 12.14 12.23
N ILE A 72 10.59 11.69 11.52
CA ILE A 72 12.00 11.96 11.85
C ILE A 72 12.46 13.32 11.31
N LEU A 73 12.03 13.69 10.09
CA LEU A 73 12.41 14.95 9.43
C LEU A 73 11.84 16.18 10.14
N LEU A 74 10.60 16.16 10.61
CA LEU A 74 9.98 17.32 11.25
C LEU A 74 10.72 17.79 12.53
N PRO A 75 11.08 16.91 13.48
CA PRO A 75 11.93 17.26 14.61
C PRO A 75 13.33 17.73 14.19
N LEU A 76 13.96 17.09 13.21
CA LEU A 76 15.28 17.47 12.72
C LEU A 76 15.28 18.86 12.09
N LEU A 77 14.27 19.19 11.28
CA LEU A 77 14.10 20.52 10.69
C LEU A 77 13.89 21.60 11.75
N ARG A 78 13.15 21.28 12.83
CA ARG A 78 13.00 22.18 13.98
C ARG A 78 14.31 22.37 14.75
N LEU A 79 15.09 21.31 14.94
CA LEU A 79 16.42 21.38 15.54
C LEU A 79 17.37 22.23 14.69
N VAL A 80 17.43 21.98 13.38
CA VAL A 80 18.27 22.74 12.45
C VAL A 80 17.82 24.20 12.39
N GLY A 81 16.52 24.47 12.34
CA GLY A 81 15.98 25.83 12.40
C GLY A 81 16.32 26.53 13.72
N SER A 82 16.21 25.83 14.85
CA SER A 82 16.61 26.35 16.17
C SER A 82 18.12 26.60 16.28
N VAL A 83 18.96 25.85 15.57
CA VAL A 83 20.41 26.06 15.51
C VAL A 83 20.78 27.19 14.55
N LYS A 84 19.95 27.46 13.53
CA LYS A 84 20.17 28.51 12.53
C LYS A 84 19.70 29.90 12.96
N GLY A 85 19.07 30.04 14.14
CA GLY A 85 18.50 31.30 14.61
C GLY A 85 17.14 31.62 13.96
N ASP A 86 16.25 32.45 14.49
CA ASP A 86 16.44 33.63 15.35
C ASP A 86 17.81 34.31 15.23
#